data_AF-A0A838RJ94-F1
#
_entry.id   AF-A0A838RJ94-F1
#
_cell.length_a   1.000
_cell.length_b   1.000
_cell.length_c   1.000
_cell.angle_alpha   90.00
_cell.angle_beta   90.00
_cell.angle_gamma   90.00
#
_symmetry.space_group_name_H-M   'P 1'
#
loop_
_entity.id
_entity.type
_entity.pdbx_description
1 polymer ?
#
loop_
_entity_poly.entity_id
_entity_poly.type
_entity_poly.pdbx_seq_one_letter_code
_entity_poly.pdbx_strand_id
1 'polypeptide(L)'
;MVLIHQSQGTGAGNYDVGVILSVGPDTLVLEKPLQNAYEGATYLYRANGECEGRGMRGEYFNNVNLTGSSVLTRCDAQIRFGWEAGSPDGSLPADNFSVRWTGELYTPISSTYEFTVAADDGFRFYIDDMVVPAFDRWTPPADATYVFSLSLSAGTHSVKVEYYEETGNAKLQLQSPTTSARPQT
;
A
#
# COMPACT_ATOMS: atom_id res chain seq x y z
N MET A 1 -8.51 38.65 20.98
CA MET A 1 -9.69 38.17 21.73
C MET A 1 -10.80 38.01 20.72
N VAL A 2 -11.19 36.77 20.40
CA VAL A 2 -12.24 36.52 19.42
C VAL A 2 -13.26 35.59 20.06
N LEU A 3 -14.47 36.10 20.21
CA LEU A 3 -15.64 35.36 20.67
C LEU A 3 -16.03 34.35 19.60
N ILE A 4 -16.20 33.09 20.01
CA ILE A 4 -16.81 32.05 19.18
C ILE A 4 -18.31 32.04 19.51
N HIS A 5 -19.16 32.32 18.52
CA HIS A 5 -20.59 32.08 18.64
C HIS A 5 -20.90 30.68 18.08
N GLN A 6 -21.35 29.78 18.96
CA GLN A 6 -21.82 28.44 18.60
C GLN A 6 -23.32 28.55 18.29
N SER A 7 -23.72 28.39 17.01
CA SER A 7 -25.14 28.15 16.70
C SER A 7 -25.42 26.66 16.79
N GLN A 8 -26.22 26.26 17.79
CA GLN A 8 -26.74 24.91 17.93
C GLN A 8 -27.79 24.65 16.83
N GLY A 9 -27.47 23.79 15.87
CA GLY A 9 -28.40 23.29 14.86
C GLY A 9 -28.76 21.84 15.17
N THR A 10 -29.99 21.59 15.61
CA THR A 10 -30.56 20.25 15.75
C THR A 10 -30.94 19.71 14.37
N GLY A 11 -30.11 18.84 13.78
CA GLY A 11 -30.45 18.16 12.54
C GLY A 11 -29.24 17.49 11.89
N ALA A 12 -29.40 16.25 11.44
CA ALA A 12 -28.35 15.47 10.77
C ALA A 12 -27.80 16.22 9.54
N GLY A 13 -26.54 16.65 9.61
CA GLY A 13 -25.81 17.31 8.53
C GLY A 13 -24.33 17.36 8.86
N ASN A 14 -23.49 17.04 7.87
CA ASN A 14 -22.03 17.04 7.97
C ASN A 14 -21.51 18.39 8.51
N TYR A 15 -20.61 18.33 9.49
CA TYR A 15 -19.92 19.53 10.00
C TYR A 15 -18.63 19.74 9.21
N ASP A 16 -18.54 20.86 8.49
CA ASP A 16 -17.28 21.36 7.94
C ASP A 16 -16.46 21.97 9.08
N VAL A 17 -15.38 21.30 9.48
CA VAL A 17 -14.35 21.90 10.34
C VAL A 17 -13.26 22.48 9.44
N GLY A 18 -13.40 23.77 9.11
CA GLY A 18 -12.36 24.52 8.40
C GLY A 18 -11.22 24.88 9.35
N VAL A 19 -10.00 24.43 9.06
CA VAL A 19 -8.78 24.96 9.69
C VAL A 19 -8.35 26.18 8.89
N ILE A 20 -8.36 27.37 9.51
CA ILE A 20 -7.74 28.57 8.94
C ILE A 20 -6.39 28.78 9.64
N LEU A 21 -5.31 28.71 8.87
CA LEU A 21 -4.01 29.24 9.26
C LEU A 21 -3.78 30.55 8.47
N SER A 22 -3.42 31.63 9.17
CA SER A 22 -3.06 32.93 8.58
C SER A 22 -1.55 33.13 8.68
N VAL A 23 -0.84 33.96 7.90
CA VAL A 23 -0.67 34.19 6.45
C VAL A 23 0.77 34.72 6.32
N GLY A 24 1.49 34.42 5.24
CA GLY A 24 2.64 35.18 4.75
C GLY A 24 2.35 35.69 3.32
N PRO A 25 2.98 36.76 2.83
CA PRO A 25 2.39 37.59 1.78
C PRO A 25 2.28 36.97 0.39
N ASP A 26 2.99 35.91 0.01
CA ASP A 26 3.07 35.54 -1.42
C ASP A 26 3.06 34.03 -1.74
N THR A 27 2.31 33.20 -1.01
CA THR A 27 1.85 31.91 -1.59
C THR A 27 0.60 31.36 -0.89
N LEU A 28 -0.51 31.28 -1.63
CA LEU A 28 -1.64 30.42 -1.29
C LEU A 28 -1.35 29.03 -1.86
N VAL A 29 -0.84 28.11 -1.03
CA VAL A 29 -0.95 26.69 -1.34
C VAL A 29 -2.33 26.24 -0.86
N LEU A 30 -3.25 26.06 -1.80
CA LEU A 30 -4.49 25.32 -1.53
C LEU A 30 -4.11 23.86 -1.29
N GLU A 31 -3.77 23.49 -0.06
CA GLU A 31 -3.91 22.09 0.34
C GLU A 31 -5.40 21.79 0.32
N LYS A 32 -5.82 21.07 -0.72
CA LYS A 32 -7.19 20.54 -0.77
C LYS A 32 -7.40 19.73 0.52
N PRO A 33 -8.44 20.02 1.32
CA PRO A 33 -8.72 19.20 2.48
C PRO A 33 -8.89 17.76 2.00
N LEU A 34 -8.26 16.81 2.67
CA LEU A 34 -8.33 15.36 2.40
C LEU A 34 -9.73 14.80 2.74
N GLN A 35 -10.79 15.52 2.41
CA GLN A 35 -12.16 15.25 2.86
C GLN A 35 -12.88 14.21 1.98
N ASN A 36 -12.32 13.86 0.81
CA ASN A 36 -12.87 12.84 -0.08
C ASN A 36 -12.01 11.57 -0.21
N ALA A 37 -11.06 11.33 0.69
CA ALA A 37 -10.25 10.10 0.65
C ALA A 37 -10.93 8.87 1.29
N TYR A 38 -12.12 9.04 1.90
CA TYR A 38 -12.76 8.00 2.71
C TYR A 38 -13.93 7.26 2.04
N GLU A 39 -14.40 7.71 0.88
CA GLU A 39 -15.31 6.93 0.03
C GLU A 39 -14.67 6.70 -1.34
N GLY A 40 -13.89 5.63 -1.43
CA GLY A 40 -13.12 5.27 -2.61
C GLY A 40 -11.67 5.02 -2.23
N ALA A 41 -11.40 3.82 -1.71
CA ALA A 41 -10.10 3.35 -1.23
C ALA A 41 -8.98 3.64 -2.25
N THR A 42 -8.39 4.83 -2.14
CA THR A 42 -7.17 5.20 -2.84
C THR A 42 -6.06 4.59 -2.00
N TYR A 43 -5.53 3.46 -2.48
CA TYR A 43 -4.53 2.61 -1.86
C TYR A 43 -3.51 3.42 -1.07
N LEU A 44 -3.36 3.08 0.21
CA LEU A 44 -2.43 3.72 1.13
C LEU A 44 -0.96 3.44 0.77
N TYR A 45 -0.70 2.56 -0.20
CA TYR A 45 0.63 2.28 -0.73
C TYR A 45 1.08 3.42 -1.64
N ARG A 46 1.99 4.23 -1.12
CA ARG A 46 2.62 5.33 -1.83
C ARG A 46 3.98 4.91 -2.35
N ALA A 47 4.38 5.62 -3.37
CA ALA A 47 5.68 5.50 -3.95
C ALA A 47 6.65 6.45 -3.28
N ASN A 48 7.91 6.05 -3.16
CA ASN A 48 9.01 6.94 -2.78
C ASN A 48 9.98 7.12 -3.97
N GLY A 49 10.80 8.17 -3.90
CA GLY A 49 11.86 8.43 -4.89
C GLY A 49 11.35 8.48 -6.33
N GLU A 50 11.97 7.72 -7.23
CA GLU A 50 11.70 7.74 -8.67
C GLU A 50 10.25 7.40 -9.05
N CYS A 51 9.52 6.69 -8.19
CA CYS A 51 8.14 6.31 -8.48
C CYS A 51 7.10 7.23 -7.83
N GLU A 52 7.50 8.30 -7.15
CA GLU A 52 6.59 9.23 -6.45
C GLU A 52 5.35 9.58 -7.29
N GLY A 53 4.16 9.36 -6.71
CA GLY A 53 2.86 9.57 -7.39
C GLY A 53 2.46 8.52 -8.43
N ARG A 54 3.27 7.47 -8.69
CA ARG A 54 3.04 6.44 -9.72
C ARG A 54 2.87 5.02 -9.19
N GLY A 55 2.99 4.82 -7.88
CA GLY A 55 2.90 3.51 -7.21
C GLY A 55 4.25 2.91 -6.83
N MET A 56 4.26 1.68 -6.32
CA MET A 56 5.49 1.11 -5.76
C MET A 56 6.54 0.83 -6.85
N ARG A 57 7.82 0.99 -6.52
CA ARG A 57 8.92 0.62 -7.42
C ARG A 57 9.06 -0.89 -7.42
N GLY A 58 8.73 -1.53 -8.54
CA GLY A 58 8.86 -2.97 -8.77
C GLY A 58 10.18 -3.29 -9.48
N GLU A 59 11.00 -4.12 -8.84
CA GLU A 59 12.22 -4.70 -9.38
C GLU A 59 11.98 -6.17 -9.71
N TYR A 60 12.16 -6.56 -10.97
CA TYR A 60 11.86 -7.88 -11.46
C TYR A 60 13.15 -8.63 -11.78
N PHE A 61 13.25 -9.89 -11.34
CA PHE A 61 14.43 -10.73 -11.44
C PHE A 61 14.10 -12.02 -12.19
N ASN A 62 15.04 -12.50 -13.01
CA ASN A 62 14.94 -13.76 -13.75
C ASN A 62 15.41 -14.98 -12.92
N ASN A 63 15.24 -14.91 -11.60
CA ASN A 63 15.52 -15.99 -10.67
C ASN A 63 14.59 -15.85 -9.46
N VAL A 64 14.37 -16.93 -8.72
CA VAL A 64 13.48 -16.96 -7.54
C VAL A 64 14.07 -16.32 -6.28
N ASN A 65 15.36 -15.97 -6.29
CA ASN A 65 16.09 -15.57 -5.07
C ASN A 65 16.27 -14.05 -4.93
N LEU A 66 15.72 -13.24 -5.84
CA LEU A 66 15.89 -11.77 -5.85
C LEU A 66 17.35 -11.34 -5.90
N THR A 67 18.18 -12.12 -6.59
CA THR A 67 19.63 -11.90 -6.67
C THR A 67 20.06 -11.29 -8.00
N GLY A 68 21.20 -10.60 -7.99
CA GLY A 68 21.75 -9.92 -9.16
C GLY A 68 21.03 -8.62 -9.48
N SER A 69 21.26 -8.10 -10.69
CA SER A 69 20.54 -6.93 -11.20
C SER A 69 19.15 -7.31 -11.66
N SER A 70 18.15 -6.46 -11.36
CA SER A 70 16.81 -6.62 -11.92
C SER A 70 16.85 -6.49 -13.44
N VAL A 71 16.14 -7.37 -14.14
CA VAL A 71 16.01 -7.34 -15.60
C VAL A 71 15.00 -6.29 -16.08
N LEU A 72 14.06 -5.93 -15.19
CA LEU A 72 13.08 -4.89 -15.42
C LEU A 72 12.86 -4.11 -14.12
N THR A 73 12.74 -2.79 -14.23
CA THR A 73 12.26 -1.92 -13.15
C THR A 73 11.13 -1.04 -13.68
N ARG A 74 10.02 -0.98 -12.95
CA ARG A 74 8.92 -0.06 -13.28
C ARG A 74 8.17 0.39 -12.02
N CYS A 75 7.30 1.38 -12.18
CA CYS A 75 6.39 1.80 -11.13
C CYS A 75 5.05 1.11 -11.33
N ASP A 76 4.62 0.33 -10.34
CA ASP A 76 3.35 -0.37 -10.35
C ASP A 76 2.35 0.35 -9.45
N ALA A 77 1.31 0.92 -10.06
CA ALA A 77 0.26 1.65 -9.35
C ALA A 77 -0.40 0.82 -8.24
N GLN A 78 -0.49 -0.50 -8.45
CA GLN A 78 -1.06 -1.47 -7.53
C GLN A 78 -0.34 -2.81 -7.67
N ILE A 79 -0.19 -3.53 -6.56
CA ILE A 79 0.25 -4.94 -6.58
C ILE A 79 -1.01 -5.81 -6.73
N ARG A 80 -1.50 -5.95 -7.96
CA ARG A 80 -2.70 -6.73 -8.33
C ARG A 80 -2.48 -7.48 -9.64
N PHE A 81 -1.57 -8.42 -9.60
CA PHE A 81 -1.13 -9.17 -10.77
C PHE A 81 -1.69 -10.59 -10.77
N GLY A 82 -2.12 -11.03 -11.94
CA GLY A 82 -2.40 -12.42 -12.27
C GLY A 82 -1.82 -12.66 -13.66
N TRP A 83 -0.70 -13.36 -13.72
CA TRP A 83 0.01 -13.66 -14.96
C TRP A 83 -0.36 -15.04 -15.49
N GLU A 84 -1.10 -15.85 -14.72
CA GLU A 84 -1.42 -17.24 -15.07
C GLU A 84 -0.10 -17.97 -15.41
N ALA A 85 -0.09 -18.83 -16.42
CA ALA A 85 1.13 -19.50 -16.91
C ALA A 85 2.07 -18.59 -17.75
N GLY A 86 1.95 -17.28 -17.61
CA GLY A 86 2.70 -16.27 -18.35
C GLY A 86 3.76 -15.57 -17.50
N SER A 87 4.28 -14.45 -18.02
CA SER A 87 5.29 -13.63 -17.33
C SER A 87 4.86 -12.17 -17.20
N PRO A 88 5.47 -11.40 -16.30
CA PRO A 88 5.18 -9.97 -16.14
C PRO A 88 5.58 -9.09 -17.34
N ASP A 89 6.49 -9.59 -18.17
CA ASP A 89 7.07 -8.93 -19.34
C ASP A 89 7.82 -9.96 -20.21
N GLY A 90 7.95 -9.71 -21.52
CA GLY A 90 8.65 -10.61 -22.44
C GLY A 90 10.16 -10.76 -22.18
N SER A 91 10.75 -9.89 -21.36
CA SER A 91 12.13 -10.02 -20.86
C SER A 91 12.30 -11.00 -19.69
N LEU A 92 11.20 -11.47 -19.10
CA LEU A 92 11.18 -12.42 -18.00
C LEU A 92 10.71 -13.80 -18.48
N PRO A 93 11.23 -14.89 -17.88
CA PRO A 93 10.68 -16.22 -18.09
C PRO A 93 9.26 -16.33 -17.51
N ALA A 94 8.49 -17.31 -17.99
CA ALA A 94 7.17 -17.63 -17.44
C ALA A 94 7.28 -18.23 -16.02
N ASP A 95 8.29 -19.08 -15.82
CA ASP A 95 8.59 -19.71 -14.53
C ASP A 95 9.91 -19.16 -13.96
N ASN A 96 10.17 -19.37 -12.68
CA ASN A 96 11.43 -19.05 -12.01
C ASN A 96 11.81 -17.56 -12.01
N PHE A 97 10.84 -16.68 -11.76
CA PHE A 97 11.08 -15.25 -11.60
C PHE A 97 10.76 -14.77 -10.19
N SER A 98 11.21 -13.57 -9.83
CA SER A 98 10.82 -12.93 -8.58
C SER A 98 10.67 -11.43 -8.75
N VAL A 99 9.97 -10.81 -7.81
CA VAL A 99 9.71 -9.37 -7.82
C VAL A 99 9.85 -8.81 -6.41
N ARG A 100 10.49 -7.64 -6.30
CA ARG A 100 10.52 -6.83 -5.08
C ARG A 100 9.84 -5.50 -5.37
N TRP A 101 8.80 -5.19 -4.61
CA TRP A 101 8.21 -3.86 -4.56
C TRP A 101 8.66 -3.12 -3.32
N THR A 102 9.08 -1.87 -3.48
CA THR A 102 9.38 -0.95 -2.37
C THR A 102 8.55 0.32 -2.48
N GLY A 103 8.10 0.82 -1.34
CA GLY A 103 7.33 2.05 -1.24
C GLY A 103 7.01 2.36 0.21
N GLU A 104 5.89 3.02 0.43
CA GLU A 104 5.43 3.48 1.73
C GLU A 104 3.96 3.15 1.94
N LEU A 105 3.51 3.07 3.18
CA LEU A 105 2.11 2.95 3.58
C LEU A 105 1.77 4.13 4.50
N TYR A 106 0.76 4.91 4.13
CA TYR A 106 0.26 5.97 5.02
C TYR A 106 -0.90 5.48 5.86
N THR A 107 -0.81 5.56 7.18
CA THR A 107 -1.86 5.20 8.14
C THR A 107 -2.42 6.48 8.78
N PRO A 108 -3.70 6.84 8.55
CA PRO A 108 -4.24 8.08 9.09
C PRO A 108 -4.44 8.07 10.61
N ILE A 109 -4.56 6.88 11.22
CA ILE A 109 -4.81 6.71 12.66
C ILE A 109 -3.95 5.58 13.21
N SER A 110 -3.60 5.68 14.49
CA SER A 110 -2.99 4.55 15.19
C SER A 110 -4.08 3.50 15.44
N SER A 111 -3.96 2.33 14.81
CA SER A 111 -5.00 1.29 14.85
C SER A 111 -4.43 -0.07 14.49
N THR A 112 -5.25 -1.10 14.64
CA THR A 112 -5.00 -2.41 14.03
C THR A 112 -5.55 -2.40 12.61
N TYR A 113 -4.65 -2.65 11.67
CA TYR A 113 -4.91 -2.75 10.24
C TYR A 113 -4.93 -4.22 9.83
N GLU A 114 -5.96 -4.63 9.09
CA GLU A 114 -6.09 -5.94 8.49
C GLU A 114 -5.64 -5.88 7.03
N PHE A 115 -4.69 -6.74 6.67
CA PHE A 115 -4.09 -6.89 5.36
C PHE A 115 -4.55 -8.20 4.73
N THR A 116 -4.82 -8.19 3.42
CA THR A 116 -5.17 -9.38 2.66
C THR A 116 -4.26 -9.52 1.45
N VAL A 117 -3.64 -10.69 1.31
CA VAL A 117 -2.78 -11.05 0.18
C VAL A 117 -3.24 -12.37 -0.42
N ALA A 118 -3.48 -12.40 -1.73
CA ALA A 118 -3.58 -13.65 -2.48
C ALA A 118 -2.30 -13.88 -3.29
N ALA A 119 -1.69 -15.05 -3.18
CA ALA A 119 -0.40 -15.34 -3.81
C ALA A 119 -0.34 -16.78 -4.35
N ASP A 120 0.38 -16.93 -5.47
CA ASP A 120 0.82 -18.18 -6.09
C ASP A 120 2.12 -17.85 -6.84
N ASP A 121 3.33 -18.24 -6.46
CA ASP A 121 3.75 -19.00 -5.28
C ASP A 121 3.98 -18.12 -4.01
N GLY A 122 5.24 -17.97 -3.60
CA GLY A 122 5.65 -17.52 -2.28
C GLY A 122 5.88 -16.02 -2.20
N PHE A 123 5.71 -15.46 -0.99
CA PHE A 123 5.87 -14.02 -0.79
C PHE A 123 6.36 -13.67 0.62
N ARG A 124 6.87 -12.45 0.77
CA ARG A 124 7.21 -11.80 2.04
C ARG A 124 6.68 -10.39 2.08
N PHE A 125 6.26 -9.96 3.26
CA PHE A 125 5.82 -8.60 3.51
C PHE A 125 6.57 -7.98 4.69
N TYR A 126 7.04 -6.76 4.48
CA TYR A 126 7.82 -6.00 5.44
C TYR A 126 7.16 -4.65 5.67
N ILE A 127 7.09 -4.25 6.94
CA ILE A 127 6.75 -2.90 7.35
C ILE A 127 7.87 -2.39 8.26
N ASP A 128 8.37 -1.18 8.00
CA ASP A 128 9.46 -0.56 8.76
C ASP A 128 10.69 -1.47 8.88
N ASP A 129 11.06 -2.07 7.73
CA ASP A 129 12.13 -3.05 7.54
C ASP A 129 12.01 -4.34 8.38
N MET A 130 10.94 -4.49 9.16
CA MET A 130 10.64 -5.72 9.90
C MET A 130 9.80 -6.65 9.04
N VAL A 131 10.26 -7.89 8.90
CA VAL A 131 9.41 -8.94 8.31
C VAL A 131 8.20 -9.12 9.20
N VAL A 132 7.01 -9.10 8.62
CA VAL A 132 5.80 -9.49 9.35
C VAL A 132 5.80 -11.02 9.37
N PRO A 133 6.05 -11.70 10.50
CA PRO A 133 6.32 -13.16 10.50
C PRO A 133 5.15 -13.98 9.94
N ALA A 134 3.95 -13.45 10.07
CA ALA A 134 2.73 -14.04 9.55
C ALA A 134 2.72 -14.04 8.00
N PHE A 135 3.40 -13.08 7.39
CA PHE A 135 3.59 -12.92 5.94
C PHE A 135 4.94 -13.44 5.43
N ASP A 136 5.72 -14.21 6.20
CA ASP A 136 6.91 -14.89 5.66
C ASP A 136 6.52 -16.27 5.12
N ARG A 137 6.30 -16.34 3.81
CA ARG A 137 5.83 -17.53 3.08
C ARG A 137 6.73 -17.81 1.88
N TRP A 138 8.03 -17.92 2.14
CA TRP A 138 9.04 -18.20 1.10
C TRP A 138 9.26 -19.69 0.85
N THR A 139 8.17 -20.43 0.74
CA THR A 139 8.17 -21.87 0.47
C THR A 139 7.00 -22.20 -0.45
N PRO A 140 7.15 -23.09 -1.45
CA PRO A 140 6.00 -23.58 -2.24
C PRO A 140 5.16 -24.50 -1.33
N PRO A 141 3.79 -24.54 -1.30
CA PRO A 141 2.73 -24.10 -2.24
C PRO A 141 1.60 -23.26 -1.53
N ALA A 142 0.38 -22.97 -2.01
CA ALA A 142 -0.44 -23.11 -3.22
C ALA A 142 -1.30 -21.83 -3.29
N ASP A 143 -1.77 -21.40 -4.47
CA ASP A 143 -2.81 -20.36 -4.62
C ASP A 143 -3.70 -20.20 -3.37
N ALA A 144 -3.39 -19.20 -2.56
CA ALA A 144 -4.00 -19.01 -1.26
C ALA A 144 -4.19 -17.55 -0.96
N THR A 145 -5.25 -17.27 -0.20
CA THR A 145 -5.51 -15.97 0.38
C THR A 145 -5.15 -15.99 1.86
N TYR A 146 -4.37 -15.01 2.28
CA TYR A 146 -3.95 -14.84 3.64
C TYR A 146 -4.45 -13.50 4.18
N VAL A 147 -4.90 -13.50 5.44
CA VAL A 147 -5.41 -12.32 6.14
C VAL A 147 -4.68 -12.17 7.46
N PHE A 148 -4.18 -10.96 7.74
CA PHE A 148 -3.43 -10.69 8.97
C PHE A 148 -3.69 -9.31 9.51
N SER A 149 -3.63 -9.20 10.84
CA SER A 149 -3.75 -7.93 11.55
C SER A 149 -2.39 -7.45 12.05
N LEU A 150 -2.10 -6.17 11.87
CA LEU A 150 -0.91 -5.51 12.41
C LEU A 150 -1.29 -4.16 13.01
N SER A 151 -0.83 -3.90 14.23
CA SER A 151 -0.99 -2.59 14.86
C SER A 151 0.05 -1.63 14.29
N LEU A 152 -0.42 -0.51 13.75
CA LEU A 152 0.40 0.55 13.19
C LEU A 152 0.07 1.87 13.89
N SER A 153 1.08 2.70 14.11
CA SER A 153 0.88 4.09 14.51
C SER A 153 0.29 4.89 13.35
N ALA A 154 -0.31 6.05 13.62
CA ALA A 154 -0.55 7.03 12.58
C ALA A 154 0.79 7.51 11.98
N GLY A 155 0.85 7.70 10.66
CA GLY A 155 2.02 8.22 9.98
C GLY A 155 2.36 7.47 8.69
N THR A 156 3.60 7.62 8.25
CA THR A 156 4.12 6.94 7.07
C THR A 156 5.03 5.81 7.52
N HIS A 157 4.83 4.63 6.94
CA HIS A 157 5.60 3.42 7.18
C HIS A 157 6.30 2.99 5.90
N SER A 158 7.52 2.49 5.98
CA SER A 158 8.15 1.87 4.80
C SER A 158 7.51 0.52 4.53
N VAL A 159 7.32 0.17 3.25
CA VAL A 159 6.78 -1.13 2.84
C VAL A 159 7.70 -1.76 1.82
N LYS A 160 7.95 -3.06 2.03
CA LYS A 160 8.57 -3.92 1.02
C LYS A 160 7.75 -5.19 0.87
N VAL A 161 7.49 -5.56 -0.37
CA VAL A 161 6.81 -6.82 -0.73
C VAL A 161 7.76 -7.59 -1.63
N GLU A 162 8.02 -8.84 -1.29
CA GLU A 162 8.80 -9.74 -2.13
C GLU A 162 7.91 -10.90 -2.56
N TYR A 163 8.11 -11.40 -3.76
CA TYR A 163 7.37 -12.51 -4.33
C TYR A 163 8.27 -13.32 -5.26
N TYR A 164 8.02 -14.61 -5.37
CA TYR A 164 8.61 -15.44 -6.42
C TYR A 164 7.56 -16.37 -7.03
N GLU A 165 7.82 -16.74 -8.28
CA GLU A 165 7.16 -17.80 -9.02
C GLU A 165 8.19 -18.89 -9.29
N GLU A 166 7.93 -20.13 -8.87
CA GLU A 166 8.77 -21.28 -9.19
C GLU A 166 8.30 -21.95 -10.48
N THR A 167 7.02 -22.37 -10.54
CA THR A 167 6.43 -23.00 -11.74
C THR A 167 4.92 -22.90 -11.76
N GLY A 168 4.35 -22.74 -12.96
CA GLY A 168 2.91 -22.86 -13.16
C GLY A 168 2.22 -21.50 -13.22
N ASN A 169 1.21 -21.29 -12.38
CA ASN A 169 0.43 -20.06 -12.42
C ASN A 169 1.00 -19.02 -11.47
N ALA A 170 1.27 -17.82 -11.99
CA ALA A 170 1.82 -16.73 -11.20
C ALA A 170 0.75 -15.69 -10.84
N LYS A 171 0.66 -15.35 -9.56
CA LYS A 171 -0.29 -14.36 -9.02
C LYS A 171 0.21 -13.70 -7.75
N LEU A 172 0.00 -12.39 -7.64
CA LEU A 172 0.11 -11.65 -6.38
C LEU A 172 -0.88 -10.49 -6.33
N GLN A 173 -1.80 -10.54 -5.38
CA GLN A 173 -2.83 -9.52 -5.19
C GLN A 173 -2.85 -9.04 -3.75
N LEU A 174 -2.43 -7.79 -3.53
CA LEU A 174 -2.48 -7.09 -2.26
C LEU A 174 -3.70 -6.16 -2.24
N GLN A 175 -4.52 -6.31 -1.21
CA GLN A 175 -5.64 -5.39 -0.96
C GLN A 175 -5.19 -4.19 -0.15
N SER A 176 -5.94 -3.08 -0.25
CA SER A 176 -5.81 -1.98 0.70
C SER A 176 -6.11 -2.49 2.10
N PRO A 177 -5.30 -2.17 3.12
CA PRO A 177 -5.59 -2.62 4.46
C PRO A 177 -6.84 -1.93 5.00
N THR A 178 -7.64 -2.67 5.75
CA THR A 178 -8.84 -2.15 6.43
C THR A 178 -8.58 -1.97 7.92
N THR A 179 -9.41 -1.22 8.64
CA THR A 179 -9.31 -1.10 10.10
C THR A 179 -10.63 -1.49 10.74
N SER A 180 -10.58 -2.25 11.84
CA SER A 180 -11.79 -2.57 12.63
C SER A 180 -12.28 -1.39 13.48
N ALA A 181 -11.46 -0.33 13.61
CA ALA A 181 -11.85 0.88 14.31
C ALA A 181 -12.97 1.60 13.54
N ARG A 182 -14.17 1.64 14.12
CA ARG A 182 -15.23 2.55 13.68
C ARG A 182 -14.69 3.98 13.77
N PRO A 183 -14.95 4.86 12.78
CA PRO A 183 -14.61 6.27 12.91
C PRO A 183 -15.18 6.77 14.24
N GLN A 184 -14.31 7.25 15.14
CA GLN A 184 -14.75 7.98 16.31
C GLN A 184 -15.31 9.29 15.77
N THR A 185 -16.64 9.35 15.69
CA THR A 185 -17.43 10.52 15.28
C THR A 185 -17.29 11.63 16.30
#